data_AF-A0AAD4GZH3-F1
#
_entry.id   AF-A0AAD4GZH3-F1
#
_cell.length_a   1.000
_cell.length_b   1.000
_cell.length_c   1.000
_cell.angle_alpha   90.00
_cell.angle_beta   90.00
_cell.angle_gamma   90.00
#
_symmetry.space_group_name_H-M   'P 1'
#
loop_
_entity.id
_entity.type
_entity.pdbx_description
1 polymer ?
#
loop_
_entity_poly.entity_id
_entity_poly.type
_entity_poly.pdbx_seq_one_letter_code
_entity_poly.pdbx_strand_id
1 'polypeptide(L)'
;MSTNDMWQHLQYGDKTVRVRAYPGKEDNQEVPFVLVDDIQDHFPDATKFMCGSDLVSFLRDANNNWLLPKRFAYRPNKTVDVVTTSSTMSPRQLSRQNTIILQSTSASSAEKGKFQESTALFDDFIKAIQSGQREHADTIRGDFQKSCASLQAALDRNHDLQEQLNNMQQLMLQMQQQTLDRLADMHGRVQALLTATYELHEYPIPRLFIVLPKDSSTRGP
;
A
#
# COMPACT_ATOMS: atom_id res chain seq x y z
N MET A 1 22.44 -21.53 -29.64
CA MET A 1 22.25 -22.06 -28.28
C MET A 1 20.87 -21.60 -27.82
N SER A 2 19.96 -22.53 -27.57
CA SER A 2 18.55 -22.24 -27.27
C SER A 2 18.43 -21.31 -26.06
N THR A 3 17.90 -20.12 -26.27
CA THR A 3 17.33 -19.30 -25.21
C THR A 3 16.16 -20.09 -24.65
N ASN A 4 16.39 -20.83 -23.57
CA ASN A 4 15.30 -21.43 -22.80
C ASN A 4 14.43 -20.27 -22.33
N ASP A 5 13.29 -20.09 -22.99
CA ASP A 5 12.26 -19.15 -22.61
C ASP A 5 11.71 -19.60 -21.26
N MET A 6 12.28 -19.05 -20.19
CA MET A 6 11.83 -19.29 -18.82
C MET A 6 10.70 -18.32 -18.52
N TRP A 7 9.60 -18.85 -17.99
CA TRP A 7 8.41 -18.07 -17.66
C TRP A 7 7.99 -18.37 -16.24
N GLN A 8 7.73 -17.34 -15.45
CA GLN A 8 7.22 -17.42 -14.10
C GLN A 8 5.71 -17.24 -14.09
N HIS A 9 4.99 -18.18 -13.47
CA HIS A 9 3.56 -18.03 -13.23
C HIS A 9 3.33 -17.16 -12.01
N LEU A 10 2.47 -16.16 -12.19
CA LEU A 10 2.02 -15.24 -11.17
C LEU A 10 0.52 -15.37 -11.00
N GLN A 11 0.05 -15.31 -9.76
CA GLN A 11 -1.37 -15.35 -9.45
C GLN A 11 -1.76 -14.15 -8.59
N TYR A 12 -2.90 -13.54 -8.91
CA TYR A 12 -3.51 -12.48 -8.11
C TYR A 12 -5.03 -12.70 -8.10
N GLY A 13 -5.56 -13.14 -6.95
CA GLY A 13 -6.95 -13.60 -6.86
C GLY A 13 -7.22 -14.72 -7.86
N ASP A 14 -8.18 -14.50 -8.76
CA ASP A 14 -8.57 -15.44 -9.82
C ASP A 14 -7.78 -15.27 -11.13
N LYS A 15 -6.86 -14.29 -11.20
CA LYS A 15 -6.09 -14.00 -12.41
C LYS A 15 -4.71 -14.65 -12.35
N THR A 16 -4.36 -15.42 -13.37
CA THR A 16 -3.01 -15.97 -13.56
C THR A 16 -2.35 -15.36 -14.78
N VAL A 17 -1.13 -14.84 -14.62
CA VAL A 17 -0.32 -14.24 -15.69
C VAL A 17 1.05 -14.92 -15.73
N ARG A 18 1.68 -14.98 -16.90
CA ARG A 18 3.06 -15.46 -17.04
C ARG A 18 3.96 -14.29 -17.40
N VAL A 19 5.02 -14.10 -16.63
CA VAL A 19 6.06 -13.08 -16.89
C VAL A 19 7.36 -13.75 -17.28
N ARG A 20 8.15 -13.06 -18.09
CA ARG A 20 9.44 -13.57 -18.54
C ARG A 20 10.42 -13.65 -17.35
N ALA A 21 11.13 -14.77 -17.26
CA ALA A 21 12.27 -14.91 -16.37
C ALA A 21 13.56 -14.82 -17.18
N TYR A 22 14.54 -14.10 -16.64
CA TYR A 22 15.81 -13.84 -17.26
C TYR A 22 16.87 -14.81 -16.74
N PRO A 23 17.81 -15.25 -17.59
CA PRO A 23 18.91 -16.07 -17.15
C PRO A 23 19.79 -15.32 -16.16
N GLY A 24 20.41 -16.08 -15.27
CA GLY A 24 21.39 -15.58 -14.33
C GLY A 24 22.58 -14.93 -15.06
N LYS A 25 23.16 -13.92 -14.44
CA LYS A 25 24.37 -13.19 -14.84
C LYS A 25 25.29 -13.14 -13.62
N GLU A 26 26.56 -12.74 -13.77
CA GLU A 26 27.50 -12.69 -12.64
C GLU A 26 27.01 -11.81 -11.48
N ASP A 27 26.22 -10.76 -11.77
CA ASP A 27 25.63 -9.84 -10.78
C ASP A 27 24.56 -10.48 -9.87
N ASN A 28 24.01 -11.64 -10.26
CA ASN A 28 22.95 -12.34 -9.52
C ASN A 28 23.34 -13.77 -9.10
N GLN A 29 24.64 -14.06 -9.02
CA GLN A 29 25.17 -15.38 -8.66
C GLN A 29 24.70 -16.49 -9.62
N GLU A 30 24.52 -16.15 -10.90
CA GLU A 30 23.99 -17.07 -11.92
C GLU A 30 22.57 -17.58 -11.63
N VAL A 31 21.84 -16.94 -10.70
CA VAL A 31 20.47 -17.31 -10.37
C VAL A 31 19.51 -16.66 -11.36
N PRO A 32 18.71 -17.45 -12.11
CA PRO A 32 17.66 -16.88 -12.96
C PRO A 32 16.67 -16.07 -12.15
N PHE A 33 16.18 -14.97 -12.69
CA PHE A 33 15.41 -13.98 -11.93
C PHE A 33 14.23 -13.42 -12.71
N VAL A 34 13.29 -12.83 -11.97
CA VAL A 34 12.14 -12.12 -12.51
C VAL A 34 12.23 -10.66 -12.05
N LEU A 35 12.06 -9.74 -12.99
CA LEU A 35 12.03 -8.30 -12.71
C LEU A 35 10.68 -7.90 -12.13
N VAL A 36 10.70 -7.08 -11.08
CA VAL A 36 9.45 -6.55 -10.49
C VAL A 36 8.73 -5.64 -11.48
N ASP A 37 9.46 -4.88 -12.30
CA ASP A 37 8.90 -3.96 -13.28
C ASP A 37 8.01 -4.71 -14.30
N ASP A 38 8.48 -5.84 -14.86
CA ASP A 38 7.69 -6.71 -15.76
C ASP A 38 6.41 -7.23 -15.10
N ILE A 39 6.41 -7.38 -13.77
CA ILE A 39 5.22 -7.78 -13.01
C ILE A 39 4.27 -6.59 -12.86
N GLN A 40 4.83 -5.40 -12.62
CA GLN A 40 4.07 -4.16 -12.45
C GLN A 40 3.39 -3.71 -13.74
N ASP A 41 3.92 -4.07 -14.92
CA ASP A 41 3.20 -3.89 -16.20
C ASP A 41 1.85 -4.62 -16.24
N HIS A 42 1.73 -5.76 -15.54
CA HIS A 42 0.49 -6.53 -15.43
C HIS A 42 -0.31 -6.23 -14.14
N PHE A 43 0.39 -5.83 -13.09
CA PHE A 43 -0.13 -5.57 -11.74
C PHE A 43 0.56 -4.33 -11.15
N PRO A 44 0.13 -3.11 -11.51
CA PRO A 44 0.84 -1.87 -11.15
C PRO A 44 1.06 -1.69 -9.65
N ASP A 45 0.15 -2.24 -8.84
CA ASP A 45 0.18 -2.16 -7.37
C ASP A 45 0.92 -3.33 -6.70
N ALA A 46 1.63 -4.16 -7.46
CA ALA A 46 2.38 -5.30 -6.95
C ALA A 46 3.55 -4.80 -6.08
N THR A 47 3.52 -5.16 -4.79
CA THR A 47 4.55 -4.73 -3.83
C THR A 47 5.17 -5.90 -3.06
N LYS A 48 4.43 -7.00 -2.88
CA LYS A 48 4.88 -8.19 -2.17
C LYS A 48 4.56 -9.43 -3.00
N PHE A 49 5.35 -10.48 -2.81
CA PHE A 49 5.26 -11.71 -3.56
C PHE A 49 5.35 -12.88 -2.58
N MET A 50 4.42 -13.82 -2.66
CA MET A 50 4.39 -15.03 -1.82
C MET A 50 4.48 -16.26 -2.70
N CYS A 51 4.99 -17.35 -2.16
CA CYS A 51 5.06 -18.63 -2.83
C CYS A 51 4.52 -19.68 -1.85
N GLY A 52 3.21 -19.93 -1.88
CA GLY A 52 2.54 -20.67 -0.81
C GLY A 52 2.53 -19.86 0.49
N SER A 53 3.12 -20.38 1.56
CA SER A 53 3.24 -19.68 2.85
C SER A 53 4.45 -18.75 2.95
N ASP A 54 5.39 -18.83 2.00
CA ASP A 54 6.70 -18.21 2.14
C ASP A 54 6.76 -16.88 1.41
N LEU A 55 7.24 -15.83 2.09
CA LEU A 55 7.52 -14.54 1.46
C LEU A 55 8.71 -14.67 0.52
N VAL A 56 8.54 -14.24 -0.73
CA VAL A 56 9.61 -14.21 -1.72
C VAL A 56 10.47 -12.97 -1.49
N SER A 57 11.69 -13.20 -1.01
CA SER A 57 12.70 -12.14 -0.82
C SER A 57 13.28 -11.67 -2.15
N PHE A 58 13.52 -10.36 -2.28
CA PHE A 58 14.29 -9.83 -3.40
C PHE A 58 15.78 -10.17 -3.27
N LEU A 59 16.43 -10.29 -4.42
CA LEU A 59 17.86 -10.59 -4.50
C LEU A 59 18.68 -9.39 -3.98
N ARG A 60 19.76 -9.73 -3.29
CA ARG A 60 20.71 -8.79 -2.71
C ARG A 60 22.12 -9.11 -3.21
N ASP A 61 22.97 -8.10 -3.28
CA ASP A 61 24.37 -8.26 -3.62
C ASP A 61 25.18 -8.84 -2.44
N ALA A 62 26.48 -9.09 -2.67
CA ALA A 62 27.40 -9.60 -1.64
C ALA A 62 27.54 -8.66 -0.42
N ASN A 63 27.19 -7.38 -0.57
CA ASN A 63 27.21 -6.36 0.47
C ASN A 63 25.85 -6.20 1.16
N ASN A 64 24.89 -7.10 0.89
CA ASN A 64 23.53 -7.10 1.41
C ASN A 64 22.68 -5.89 0.98
N ASN A 65 23.06 -5.20 -0.10
CA ASN A 65 22.27 -4.16 -0.72
C ASN A 65 21.27 -4.75 -1.71
N TRP A 66 20.14 -4.06 -1.90
CA TRP A 66 19.15 -4.45 -2.88
C TRP A 66 19.69 -4.31 -4.30
N LEU A 67 19.59 -5.38 -5.10
CA LEU A 67 19.90 -5.29 -6.52
C LEU A 67 18.85 -4.42 -7.22
N LEU A 68 19.33 -3.46 -8.03
CA LEU A 68 18.51 -2.63 -8.91
C LEU A 68 18.75 -3.03 -10.37
N PRO A 69 17.71 -3.17 -11.21
CA PRO A 69 16.28 -3.08 -10.88
C PRO A 69 15.84 -4.20 -9.92
N LYS A 70 14.77 -3.95 -9.15
CA LYS A 70 14.30 -4.90 -8.13
C LYS A 70 13.89 -6.21 -8.79
N ARG A 71 14.34 -7.32 -8.21
CA ARG A 71 14.18 -8.64 -8.80
C ARG A 71 14.20 -9.73 -7.73
N PHE A 72 13.54 -10.86 -7.99
CA PHE A 72 13.60 -12.04 -7.13
C PHE A 72 13.95 -13.29 -7.94
N ALA A 73 14.41 -14.33 -7.24
CA ALA A 73 14.83 -15.59 -7.84
C ALA A 73 13.66 -16.31 -8.51
N TYR A 74 13.85 -16.74 -9.76
CA TYR A 74 12.91 -17.58 -10.50
C TYR A 74 12.59 -18.87 -9.74
N ARG A 75 11.31 -19.25 -9.72
CA ARG A 75 10.83 -20.44 -9.01
C ARG A 75 10.19 -21.41 -10.01
N PRO A 76 10.94 -22.39 -10.55
CA PRO A 76 10.40 -23.33 -11.52
C PRO A 76 9.26 -24.15 -10.90
N ASN A 77 8.19 -24.35 -11.68
CA ASN A 77 7.00 -25.13 -11.29
C ASN A 77 6.27 -24.64 -10.04
N LYS A 78 6.52 -23.40 -9.60
CA LYS A 78 5.76 -22.78 -8.51
C LYS A 78 5.04 -21.54 -9.02
N THR A 79 3.82 -21.34 -8.52
CA THR A 79 3.07 -20.10 -8.73
C THR A 79 3.45 -19.11 -7.64
N VAL A 80 3.76 -17.89 -8.04
CA VAL A 80 4.04 -16.79 -7.12
C VAL A 80 2.79 -15.92 -6.99
N ASP A 81 2.22 -15.87 -5.80
CA ASP A 81 1.10 -15.02 -5.48
C ASP A 81 1.57 -13.57 -5.37
N VAL A 82 1.04 -12.72 -6.22
CA VAL A 82 1.22 -11.28 -6.14
C VAL A 82 0.33 -10.78 -5.02
N VAL A 83 0.89 -9.97 -4.13
CA VAL A 83 0.14 -9.26 -3.10
C VAL A 83 0.24 -7.79 -3.46
N THR A 84 -0.89 -7.23 -3.88
CA THR A 84 -1.00 -5.80 -4.14
C THR A 84 -1.33 -5.07 -2.84
N THR A 85 -0.84 -3.84 -2.70
CA THR A 85 -1.30 -2.93 -1.63
C THR A 85 -2.73 -2.45 -1.89
N SER A 86 -3.18 -2.52 -3.14
CA SER A 86 -4.58 -2.41 -3.53
C SER A 86 -5.31 -3.75 -3.33
N SER A 87 -5.34 -4.24 -2.09
CA SER A 87 -6.53 -5.01 -1.70
C SER A 87 -7.73 -4.12 -2.03
N THR A 88 -8.70 -4.66 -2.75
CA THR A 88 -9.87 -3.99 -3.34
C THR A 88 -10.70 -3.23 -2.31
N MET A 89 -10.17 -2.14 -1.76
CA MET A 89 -10.89 -1.23 -0.91
C MET A 89 -11.76 -0.39 -1.83
N SER A 90 -12.97 -0.89 -2.11
CA SER A 90 -14.07 -0.08 -2.63
C SER A 90 -14.11 1.26 -1.86
N PRO A 91 -14.54 2.38 -2.47
CA PRO A 91 -14.79 3.62 -1.73
C PRO A 91 -15.70 3.40 -0.50
N ARG A 92 -16.58 2.38 -0.55
CA ARG A 92 -17.37 1.92 0.60
C ARG A 92 -16.56 1.26 1.71
N GLN A 93 -15.43 0.63 1.39
CA GLN A 93 -14.51 0.04 2.36
C GLN A 93 -13.51 1.04 2.97
N LEU A 94 -13.10 2.10 2.26
CA LEU A 94 -12.40 3.24 2.88
C LEU A 94 -13.28 3.91 3.94
N SER A 95 -14.59 4.02 3.66
CA SER A 95 -15.57 4.42 4.66
C SER A 95 -15.66 3.38 5.79
N ARG A 96 -15.64 2.06 5.50
CA ARG A 96 -15.62 1.02 6.55
C ARG A 96 -14.31 0.93 7.35
N GLN A 97 -13.13 1.23 6.82
CA GLN A 97 -11.88 1.24 7.59
C GLN A 97 -11.76 2.49 8.45
N ASN A 98 -12.20 3.65 7.94
CA ASN A 98 -12.46 4.81 8.79
C ASN A 98 -13.50 4.45 9.86
N THR A 99 -14.51 3.62 9.52
CA THR A 99 -15.47 3.09 10.50
C THR A 99 -14.88 2.03 11.43
N ILE A 100 -13.88 1.22 11.05
CA ILE A 100 -13.23 0.21 11.92
C ILE A 100 -12.30 0.90 12.92
N ILE A 101 -11.61 1.96 12.49
CA ILE A 101 -10.84 2.83 13.40
C ILE A 101 -11.79 3.62 14.32
N LEU A 102 -12.96 4.05 13.83
CA LEU A 102 -14.02 4.68 14.64
C LEU A 102 -14.89 3.69 15.46
N GLN A 103 -14.90 2.39 15.15
CA GLN A 103 -15.62 1.34 15.89
C GLN A 103 -14.73 0.71 16.96
N SER A 104 -13.41 0.82 16.84
CA SER A 104 -12.48 0.42 17.90
C SER A 104 -12.62 1.30 19.15
N THR A 105 -13.35 2.41 19.07
CA THR A 105 -13.62 3.35 20.17
C THR A 105 -15.06 3.32 20.68
N SER A 106 -15.91 2.38 20.25
CA SER A 106 -17.06 2.05 21.09
C SER A 106 -16.50 1.41 22.34
N ALA A 107 -16.33 2.20 23.40
CA ALA A 107 -15.78 1.88 24.72
C ALA A 107 -15.67 0.37 24.90
N SER A 108 -14.44 -0.15 24.94
CA SER A 108 -14.21 -1.58 25.01
C SER A 108 -15.08 -2.14 26.12
N SER A 109 -15.65 -3.32 25.90
CA SER A 109 -16.53 -3.97 26.87
C SER A 109 -15.93 -3.98 28.29
N ALA A 110 -14.60 -3.90 28.41
CA ALA A 110 -13.87 -3.79 29.67
C ALA A 110 -13.96 -2.40 30.32
N GLU A 111 -13.87 -1.29 29.58
CA GLU A 111 -14.03 0.06 30.17
C GLU A 111 -15.46 0.32 30.61
N LYS A 112 -16.45 -0.17 29.85
CA LYS A 112 -17.86 -0.11 30.23
C LYS A 112 -18.13 -0.94 31.50
N GLY A 113 -17.43 -2.07 31.64
CA GLY A 113 -17.45 -2.88 32.86
C GLY A 113 -16.91 -2.13 34.08
N LYS A 114 -15.80 -1.40 33.95
CA LYS A 114 -15.23 -0.58 35.04
C LYS A 114 -16.17 0.53 35.51
N PHE A 115 -16.90 1.16 34.59
CA PHE A 115 -17.90 2.17 34.94
C PHE A 115 -19.10 1.57 35.69
N GLN A 116 -19.59 0.41 35.23
CA GLN A 116 -20.67 -0.32 35.91
C GLN A 116 -20.24 -0.78 37.32
N GLU A 117 -19.01 -1.27 37.47
CA GLU A 117 -18.44 -1.66 38.76
C GLU A 117 -18.34 -0.46 39.73
N SER A 118 -17.85 0.69 39.25
CA SER A 118 -17.82 1.92 40.06
C SER A 118 -19.22 2.38 40.49
N THR A 119 -20.21 2.24 39.61
CA THR A 119 -21.61 2.59 39.91
C THR A 119 -22.19 1.66 40.98
N ALA A 120 -21.92 0.37 40.89
CA ALA A 120 -22.35 -0.61 41.89
C ALA A 120 -21.72 -0.38 43.27
N LEU A 121 -20.42 -0.05 43.31
CA LEU A 121 -19.73 0.31 44.56
C LEU A 121 -20.30 1.57 45.21
N PHE A 122 -20.76 2.54 44.42
CA PHE A 122 -21.42 3.73 44.94
C PHE A 122 -22.79 3.39 45.56
N ASP A 123 -23.60 2.56 44.90
CA ASP A 123 -24.89 2.12 45.43
C ASP A 123 -24.73 1.34 46.74
N ASP A 124 -23.72 0.46 46.83
CA ASP A 124 -23.43 -0.29 48.03
C ASP A 124 -22.90 0.60 49.16
N PHE A 125 -22.12 1.63 48.83
CA PHE A 125 -21.73 2.66 49.80
C PHE A 125 -22.95 3.39 50.39
N ILE A 126 -23.90 3.81 49.54
CA ILE A 126 -25.11 4.49 50.01
C ILE A 126 -25.93 3.59 50.93
N LYS A 127 -26.08 2.30 50.61
CA LYS A 127 -26.75 1.33 51.50
C LYS A 127 -26.02 1.13 52.82
N ALA A 128 -24.69 1.04 52.82
CA ALA A 128 -23.88 0.88 54.03
C ALA A 128 -23.97 2.09 54.97
N ILE A 129 -24.05 3.31 54.41
CA ILE A 129 -24.28 4.54 55.18
C ILE A 129 -25.68 4.54 55.80
N GLN A 130 -26.70 4.12 55.05
CA GLN A 130 -28.08 4.07 55.52
C GLN A 130 -28.30 3.00 56.61
N SER A 131 -27.55 1.89 56.57
CA SER A 131 -27.62 0.82 57.57
C SER A 131 -26.76 1.07 58.82
N GLY A 132 -26.02 2.18 58.87
CA GLY A 132 -25.15 2.53 60.01
C GLY A 132 -23.83 1.76 60.07
N GLN A 133 -23.47 1.01 59.03
CA GLN A 133 -22.24 0.21 58.96
C GLN A 133 -21.04 1.07 58.53
N ARG A 134 -20.51 1.86 59.47
CA ARG A 134 -19.47 2.86 59.22
C ARG A 134 -18.13 2.28 58.73
N GLU A 135 -17.64 1.19 59.32
CA GLU A 135 -16.39 0.54 58.88
C GLU A 135 -16.51 -0.06 57.48
N HIS A 136 -17.66 -0.63 57.15
CA HIS A 136 -17.92 -1.16 55.81
C HIS A 136 -17.99 -0.04 54.77
N ALA A 137 -18.64 1.07 55.11
CA ALA A 137 -18.70 2.25 54.26
C ALA A 137 -17.32 2.89 54.00
N ASP A 138 -16.42 2.90 54.99
CA ASP A 138 -15.04 3.39 54.80
C ASP A 138 -14.22 2.47 53.89
N THR A 139 -14.45 1.15 53.97
CA THR A 139 -13.81 0.17 53.08
C THR A 139 -14.28 0.36 51.64
N ILE A 140 -15.60 0.44 51.42
CA ILE A 140 -16.19 0.67 50.08
C ILE A 140 -15.72 2.01 49.51
N ARG A 141 -15.60 3.05 50.34
CA ARG A 141 -15.06 4.36 49.91
C ARG A 141 -13.65 4.24 49.37
N GLY A 142 -12.78 3.50 50.04
CA GLY A 142 -11.41 3.27 49.58
C GLY A 142 -11.35 2.55 48.23
N ASP A 143 -12.20 1.55 48.03
CA ASP A 143 -12.24 0.79 46.78
C ASP A 143 -12.90 1.57 45.64
N PHE A 144 -13.92 2.38 45.93
CA PHE A 144 -14.49 3.34 44.99
C PHE A 144 -13.45 4.36 44.52
N GLN A 145 -12.62 4.89 45.43
CA GLN A 145 -11.59 5.87 45.08
C GLN A 145 -10.52 5.27 44.16
N LYS A 146 -10.12 4.01 44.40
CA LYS A 146 -9.22 3.27 43.49
C LYS A 146 -9.87 3.01 42.13
N SER A 147 -11.15 2.65 42.10
CA SER A 147 -11.93 2.43 40.87
C SER A 147 -12.00 3.72 40.03
N CYS A 148 -12.31 4.85 40.65
CA CYS A 148 -12.29 6.17 40.00
C CYS A 148 -10.91 6.54 39.44
N ALA A 149 -9.82 6.32 40.18
CA ALA A 149 -8.48 6.59 39.69
C ALA A 149 -8.11 5.70 38.48
N SER A 150 -8.51 4.43 38.52
CA SER A 150 -8.32 3.48 37.41
C SER A 150 -9.12 3.87 36.18
N LEU A 151 -10.37 4.33 36.37
CA LEU A 151 -11.23 4.80 35.30
C LEU A 151 -10.69 6.09 34.66
N GLN A 152 -10.23 7.05 35.46
CA GLN A 152 -9.62 8.28 34.98
C GLN A 152 -8.39 7.97 34.10
N ALA A 153 -7.49 7.11 34.57
CA ALA A 153 -6.33 6.70 33.79
C ALA A 153 -6.70 5.94 32.50
N ALA A 154 -7.87 5.32 32.43
CA ALA A 154 -8.37 4.70 31.20
C ALA A 154 -8.93 5.76 30.23
N LEU A 155 -9.62 6.78 30.73
CA LEU A 155 -10.10 7.91 29.93
C LEU A 155 -8.95 8.69 29.31
N ASP A 156 -7.91 8.99 30.09
CA ASP A 156 -6.74 9.71 29.60
C ASP A 156 -6.03 8.92 28.48
N ARG A 157 -5.83 7.60 28.68
CA ARG A 157 -5.28 6.73 27.61
C ARG A 157 -6.15 6.70 26.36
N ASN A 158 -7.47 6.69 26.53
CA ASN A 158 -8.39 6.74 25.39
C ASN A 158 -8.32 8.07 24.66
N HIS A 159 -8.14 9.17 25.40
CA HIS A 159 -7.93 10.50 24.82
C HIS A 159 -6.64 10.55 24.00
N ASP A 160 -5.52 10.08 24.56
CA ASP A 160 -4.22 10.02 23.87
C ASP A 160 -4.30 9.17 22.60
N LEU A 161 -4.94 7.99 22.69
CA LEU A 161 -5.17 7.12 21.53
C LEU A 161 -5.99 7.82 20.46
N GLN A 162 -7.02 8.58 20.85
CA GLN A 162 -7.86 9.32 19.92
C GLN A 162 -7.09 10.45 19.25
N GLU A 163 -6.21 11.14 19.97
CA GLU A 163 -5.33 12.16 19.40
C GLU A 163 -4.33 11.54 18.42
N GLN A 164 -3.71 10.40 18.79
CA GLN A 164 -2.80 9.68 17.92
C GLN A 164 -3.49 9.23 16.61
N LEU A 165 -4.72 8.75 16.70
CA LEU A 165 -5.52 8.36 15.54
C LEU A 165 -5.86 9.55 14.64
N ASN A 166 -6.25 10.69 15.22
CA ASN A 166 -6.49 11.91 14.45
C ASN A 166 -5.23 12.36 13.71
N ASN A 167 -4.08 12.37 14.38
CA ASN A 167 -2.79 12.70 13.76
C ASN A 167 -2.44 11.71 12.64
N MET A 168 -2.65 10.41 12.85
CA MET A 168 -2.40 9.40 11.82
C MET A 168 -3.35 9.54 10.63
N GLN A 169 -4.62 9.86 10.86
CA GLN A 169 -5.60 10.10 9.81
C GLN A 169 -5.22 11.34 8.97
N GLN A 170 -4.79 12.41 9.62
CA GLN A 170 -4.34 13.62 8.94
C GLN A 170 -3.09 13.38 8.09
N LEU A 171 -2.12 12.62 8.61
CA LEU A 171 -0.93 12.23 7.85
C LEU A 171 -1.28 11.37 6.64
N MET A 172 -2.21 10.42 6.79
CA MET A 172 -2.68 9.58 5.70
C MET A 172 -3.30 10.43 4.58
N LEU A 173 -4.16 11.39 4.93
CA LEU A 173 -4.77 12.30 3.97
C LEU A 173 -3.72 13.15 3.23
N GLN A 174 -2.71 13.63 3.96
CA GLN A 174 -1.61 14.40 3.35
C GLN A 174 -0.81 13.57 2.35
N MET A 175 -0.47 12.32 2.73
CA MET A 175 0.23 11.40 1.84
C MET A 175 -0.60 11.08 0.58
N GLN A 176 -1.91 10.93 0.72
CA GLN A 176 -2.81 10.71 -0.41
C GLN A 176 -2.84 11.92 -1.35
N GLN A 177 -2.94 13.14 -0.80
CA GLN A 177 -2.92 14.38 -1.58
C GLN A 177 -1.61 14.53 -2.35
N GLN A 178 -0.47 14.32 -1.68
CA GLN A 178 0.85 14.37 -2.33
C GLN A 178 0.97 13.36 -3.48
N THR A 179 0.36 12.18 -3.34
CA THR A 179 0.35 11.16 -4.39
C THR A 179 -0.48 11.60 -5.59
N LEU A 180 -1.65 12.21 -5.35
CA LEU A 180 -2.50 12.77 -6.40
C LEU A 180 -1.81 13.92 -7.13
N ASP A 181 -1.16 14.83 -6.40
CA ASP A 181 -0.45 15.96 -6.98
C ASP A 181 0.70 15.51 -7.88
N ARG A 182 1.46 14.49 -7.45
CA ARG A 182 2.50 13.86 -8.28
C ARG A 182 1.93 13.21 -9.53
N LEU A 183 0.77 12.56 -9.42
CA LEU A 183 0.12 11.94 -10.57
C LEU A 183 -0.38 12.99 -11.57
N ALA A 184 -0.89 14.12 -11.09
CA ALA A 184 -1.31 15.24 -11.92
C ALA A 184 -0.12 15.88 -12.66
N ASP A 185 1.03 16.08 -11.99
CA ASP A 185 2.25 16.58 -12.65
C ASP A 185 2.75 15.60 -13.72
N MET A 186 2.78 14.31 -13.41
CA MET A 186 3.16 13.28 -14.40
C MET A 186 2.21 13.27 -15.60
N HIS A 187 0.89 13.33 -15.36
CA HIS A 187 -0.10 13.39 -16.43
C HIS A 187 0.08 14.63 -17.30
N GLY A 188 0.31 15.80 -16.70
CA GLY A 188 0.56 17.04 -17.42
C GLY A 188 1.79 16.97 -18.33
N ARG A 189 2.89 16.38 -17.84
CA ARG A 189 4.11 16.16 -18.64
C ARG A 189 3.90 15.20 -19.81
N VAL A 190 3.21 14.09 -19.56
CA VAL A 190 2.90 13.10 -20.61
C VAL A 190 2.02 13.74 -21.69
N GLN A 191 1.00 14.51 -21.30
CA GLN A 191 0.14 15.20 -22.24
C GLN A 191 0.92 16.23 -23.08
N ALA A 192 1.81 17.01 -22.46
CA ALA A 192 2.67 17.95 -23.19
C ALA A 192 3.58 17.26 -24.20
N LEU A 193 4.15 16.10 -23.86
CA LEU A 193 4.95 15.30 -24.78
C LEU A 193 4.12 14.76 -25.95
N LEU A 194 2.93 14.23 -25.68
CA LEU A 194 2.03 13.73 -26.71
C LEU A 194 1.64 14.85 -27.69
N THR A 195 1.29 16.04 -27.19
CA THR A 195 1.01 17.21 -28.03
C THR A 195 2.21 17.61 -28.88
N ALA A 196 3.42 17.67 -28.29
CA ALA A 196 4.63 18.02 -29.04
C ALA A 196 4.96 17.00 -30.15
N THR A 197 4.74 15.71 -29.91
CA THR A 197 4.90 14.67 -30.95
C THR A 197 3.83 14.78 -32.03
N TYR A 198 2.62 15.19 -31.69
CA TYR A 198 1.55 15.44 -32.65
C TYR A 198 1.85 16.67 -33.53
N GLU A 199 2.38 17.76 -32.98
CA GLU A 199 2.77 18.90 -33.81
C GLU A 199 3.93 18.58 -34.76
N LEU A 200 4.84 17.66 -34.38
CA LEU A 200 5.94 17.23 -35.25
C LEU A 200 5.48 16.38 -36.45
N HIS A 201 4.51 15.47 -36.27
CA HIS A 201 4.06 14.61 -37.36
C HIS A 201 3.13 15.31 -38.36
N GLU A 202 2.55 16.45 -37.99
CA GLU A 202 1.74 17.28 -38.88
C GLU A 202 2.57 18.14 -39.84
N TYR A 203 3.91 18.11 -39.79
CA TYR A 203 4.73 18.75 -40.83
C TYR A 203 4.66 17.95 -42.13
N PRO A 204 3.98 18.43 -43.19
CA PRO A 204 3.99 17.74 -44.47
C PRO A 204 5.42 17.75 -45.00
N ILE A 205 5.97 16.56 -45.27
CA ILE A 205 7.28 16.40 -45.91
C ILE A 205 7.30 17.29 -47.16
N PRO A 206 8.20 18.28 -47.25
CA PRO A 206 8.24 19.16 -48.41
C PRO A 206 8.53 18.30 -49.65
N ARG A 207 7.60 18.32 -50.60
CA ARG A 207 7.73 17.60 -51.87
C ARG A 207 8.84 18.25 -52.67
N LEU A 208 10.04 17.67 -52.59
CA LEU A 208 11.19 18.08 -53.39
C LEU A 208 10.97 17.61 -54.82
N PHE A 209 10.80 18.55 -55.75
CA PHE A 209 10.80 18.26 -57.18
C PHE A 209 12.22 18.42 -57.72
N ILE A 210 12.82 17.32 -58.16
CA ILE A 210 14.09 17.37 -58.89
C ILE A 210 13.77 17.65 -60.36
N VAL A 211 14.12 18.84 -60.83
CA VAL A 211 14.04 19.17 -62.26
C VAL A 211 15.27 18.61 -62.94
N LEU A 212 15.10 17.52 -63.70
CA LEU A 212 16.18 16.95 -64.49
C LEU A 212 16.43 17.80 -65.75
N PRO A 213 17.70 18.13 -66.09
CA PRO A 213 18.04 18.82 -67.33
C PRO A 213 17.63 17.98 -68.55
N LYS A 214 17.14 18.64 -69.60
CA LYS A 214 16.83 17.98 -70.88
C LYS A 214 18.12 17.56 -71.59
N ASP A 215 18.19 16.28 -71.98
CA ASP A 215 19.24 15.79 -72.86
C ASP A 215 19.16 16.47 -74.23
N SER A 216 20.12 17.33 -74.54
CA SER A 216 20.31 17.87 -75.89
C SER A 216 21.03 16.85 -76.75
N SER A 217 20.37 15.73 -77.08
CA SER A 217 20.78 14.87 -78.19
C SER A 217 20.13 15.37 -79.47
N THR A 218 20.63 16.49 -80.00
CA THR A 218 20.33 16.91 -81.37
C THR A 218 21.50 16.49 -82.23
N ARG A 219 21.35 15.32 -82.84
CA ARG A 219 22.27 14.68 -83.77
C ARG A 219 21.89 15.10 -85.19
N GLY A 220 22.87 15.64 -85.93
CA GLY A 220 22.91 15.73 -87.40
C GLY A 220 22.08 16.86 -88.01
N PRO A 221 22.40 17.29 -89.25
CA PRO A 221 23.19 16.59 -90.27
C PRO A 221 24.68 16.96 -90.33
#